data_AF-A0A386C808-F1
#
_entry.id   AF-A0A386C808-F1
#
_cell.length_a   1.000
_cell.length_b   1.000
_cell.length_c   1.000
_cell.angle_alpha   90.00
_cell.angle_beta   90.00
_cell.angle_gamma   90.00
#
_symmetry.space_group_name_H-M   'P 1'
#
loop_
_entity.id
_entity.type
_entity.pdbx_description
1 polymer ?
#
loop_
_entity_poly.entity_id
_entity_poly.type
_entity_poly.pdbx_seq_one_letter_code
_entity_poly.pdbx_strand_id
1 'polypeptide(L)'
;MREKMRKAFGVVVVGLGGALAVACSSTPADKYPSPDAFCSAKAVEECQIAGACAVPVEQCKSARHAICMTQATTAQNEGRTYSSGNVQACIDKEHALYLKTPITPKDQADADDTCERVFQGSVAAGGPCANDRQCAGTAICTKGACGNKVSKNPGDFCGNPGEVCTNDSYCSVTVPAKCVPNATQGQTCNTDVLCSANATPSLRCVVGVCQPVQPAGGKCFVNSDCDPKAAPYCDVDNGNVCDDGIRFAISNKGLCSHYGGSL
;
A
#
# COMPACT_ATOMS: atom_id res chain seq x y z
N MET A 1 -21.94 10.96 47.10
CA MET A 1 -23.41 11.04 47.09
C MET A 1 -23.88 10.27 45.88
N ARG A 2 -24.39 9.05 46.10
CA ARG A 2 -25.82 8.65 45.93
C ARG A 2 -26.16 8.60 44.43
N GLU A 3 -26.49 7.46 43.83
CA GLU A 3 -27.52 6.53 44.29
C GLU A 3 -27.37 5.12 43.70
N LYS A 4 -27.56 4.13 44.57
CA LYS A 4 -27.89 2.74 44.25
C LYS A 4 -29.40 2.68 43.98
N MET A 5 -29.84 1.86 43.02
CA MET A 5 -31.12 1.13 43.19
C MET A 5 -31.01 -0.27 42.60
N ARG A 6 -30.93 -1.24 43.51
CA ARG A 6 -31.39 -2.61 43.32
C ARG A 6 -32.92 -2.60 43.28
N LYS A 7 -33.53 -3.45 42.46
CA LYS A 7 -34.78 -4.15 42.82
C LYS A 7 -34.87 -5.46 42.06
N ALA A 8 -34.91 -6.54 42.82
CA ALA A 8 -35.28 -7.88 42.41
C ALA A 8 -36.77 -8.09 42.70
N PHE A 9 -37.48 -8.70 41.76
CA PHE A 9 -38.73 -9.48 41.86
C PHE A 9 -38.75 -10.27 40.53
N GLY A 10 -38.85 -11.59 40.42
CA GLY A 10 -39.55 -12.56 41.24
C GLY A 10 -40.76 -13.07 40.46
N VAL A 11 -40.79 -14.39 40.21
CA VAL A 11 -41.95 -15.25 39.87
C VAL A 11 -42.12 -15.70 38.40
N VAL A 12 -42.34 -17.01 38.32
CA VAL A 12 -42.42 -17.99 37.24
C VAL A 12 -43.78 -17.95 36.52
N VAL A 13 -43.79 -18.19 35.19
CA VAL A 13 -44.93 -18.82 34.51
C VAL A 13 -44.42 -19.94 33.61
N VAL A 14 -44.79 -21.17 34.00
CA VAL A 14 -44.75 -22.37 33.17
C VAL A 14 -45.86 -22.24 32.14
N GLY A 15 -45.51 -22.25 30.85
CA GLY A 15 -46.45 -22.28 29.74
C GLY A 15 -45.95 -23.22 28.65
N LEU A 16 -46.51 -24.42 28.60
CA LEU A 16 -46.43 -25.29 27.43
C LEU A 16 -47.11 -24.59 26.26
N GLY A 17 -46.34 -24.28 25.21
CA GLY A 17 -46.84 -23.72 23.97
C GLY A 17 -45.72 -23.69 22.96
N GLY A 18 -45.60 -24.78 22.17
CA GLY A 18 -44.62 -24.88 21.09
C GLY A 18 -44.87 -23.84 20.02
N ALA A 19 -44.19 -22.71 20.12
CA ALA A 19 -43.89 -21.86 18.99
C ALA A 19 -42.41 -22.05 18.67
N LEU A 20 -42.14 -22.75 17.57
CA LEU A 20 -40.82 -22.76 16.94
C LEU A 20 -40.50 -21.32 16.53
N ALA A 21 -39.91 -20.56 17.45
CA ALA A 21 -39.23 -19.32 17.11
C ALA A 21 -38.03 -19.72 16.25
N VAL A 22 -38.23 -19.77 14.93
CA VAL A 22 -37.14 -19.75 13.96
C VAL A 22 -36.50 -18.38 14.13
N ALA A 23 -35.53 -18.30 15.04
CA ALA A 23 -34.64 -17.17 15.12
C ALA A 23 -33.84 -17.15 13.81
N CYS A 24 -34.36 -16.45 12.79
CA CYS A 24 -33.59 -16.05 11.63
C CYS A 24 -32.48 -15.13 12.12
N SER A 25 -31.34 -15.71 12.53
CA SER A 25 -30.10 -14.98 12.69
C SER A 25 -29.62 -14.61 11.28
N SER A 26 -30.20 -13.57 10.69
CA SER A 26 -29.66 -12.99 9.46
C SER A 26 -28.35 -12.31 9.84
N THR A 27 -27.24 -13.01 9.61
CA THR A 27 -25.92 -12.37 9.56
C THR A 27 -26.06 -11.16 8.63
N PRO A 28 -25.62 -9.95 9.04
CA PRO A 28 -25.65 -8.80 8.16
C PRO A 28 -25.00 -9.16 6.82
N ALA A 29 -25.65 -8.78 5.72
CA ALA A 29 -25.10 -9.01 4.39
C ALA A 29 -23.71 -8.35 4.32
N ASP A 30 -22.75 -9.08 3.74
CA ASP A 30 -21.41 -8.54 3.50
C ASP A 30 -21.54 -7.27 2.64
N LYS A 31 -20.99 -6.16 3.13
CA LYS A 31 -21.04 -4.86 2.46
C LYS A 31 -20.30 -4.88 1.12
N TYR A 32 -19.27 -5.72 0.99
CA TYR A 32 -18.43 -5.82 -0.20
C TYR A 32 -18.27 -7.29 -0.60
N PRO A 33 -19.30 -7.92 -1.15
CA PRO A 33 -19.32 -9.37 -1.39
C PRO A 33 -18.40 -9.82 -2.55
N SER A 34 -17.85 -8.90 -3.34
CA SER A 34 -17.08 -9.23 -4.53
C SER A 34 -16.02 -8.18 -4.87
N PRO A 35 -15.01 -8.53 -5.68
CA PRO A 35 -14.06 -7.58 -6.28
C PRO A 35 -14.74 -6.39 -6.98
N ASP A 36 -15.85 -6.63 -7.67
CA ASP A 36 -16.62 -5.59 -8.38
C ASP A 36 -17.25 -4.57 -7.41
N ALA A 37 -17.84 -5.05 -6.30
CA ALA A 37 -18.38 -4.18 -5.25
C ALA A 37 -17.27 -3.37 -4.57
N PHE A 38 -16.11 -3.98 -4.32
CA PHE A 38 -14.93 -3.27 -3.83
C PHE A 38 -14.46 -2.19 -4.81
N CYS A 39 -14.26 -2.54 -6.08
CA CYS A 39 -13.75 -1.61 -7.09
C CYS A 39 -14.72 -0.45 -7.34
N SER A 40 -16.02 -0.70 -7.24
CA SER A 40 -17.05 0.35 -7.31
C SER A 40 -16.94 1.32 -6.14
N ALA A 41 -16.78 0.81 -4.92
CA ALA A 41 -16.58 1.65 -3.74
C ALA A 41 -15.26 2.42 -3.78
N LYS A 42 -14.16 1.78 -4.20
CA LYS A 42 -12.85 2.43 -4.34
C LYS A 42 -12.92 3.58 -5.34
N ALA A 43 -13.55 3.36 -6.50
CA ALA A 43 -13.70 4.38 -7.53
C ALA A 43 -14.46 5.63 -7.03
N VAL A 44 -15.41 5.49 -6.10
CA VAL A 44 -16.09 6.64 -5.47
C VAL A 44 -15.10 7.50 -4.70
N GLU A 45 -14.21 6.89 -3.92
CA GLU A 45 -13.23 7.61 -3.11
C GLU A 45 -12.13 8.25 -3.96
N GLU A 46 -11.62 7.55 -4.97
CA GLU A 46 -10.60 8.10 -5.87
C GLU A 46 -11.15 9.30 -6.68
N CYS A 47 -12.43 9.28 -7.04
CA CYS A 47 -13.04 10.30 -7.89
C CYS A 47 -13.51 11.56 -7.17
N GLN A 48 -13.15 11.75 -5.90
CA GLN A 48 -13.26 13.04 -5.23
C GLN A 48 -12.48 14.15 -5.98
N ILE A 49 -11.45 13.77 -6.75
CA ILE A 49 -10.62 14.67 -7.57
C ILE A 49 -11.26 15.12 -8.88
N ALA A 50 -12.42 14.56 -9.26
CA ALA A 50 -13.01 14.78 -10.58
C ALA A 50 -13.17 16.27 -10.91
N GLY A 51 -13.56 17.09 -9.92
CA GLY A 51 -13.65 18.54 -10.06
C GLY A 51 -12.29 19.22 -10.32
N ALA A 52 -11.23 18.80 -9.62
CA ALA A 52 -9.88 19.32 -9.82
C ALA A 52 -9.30 18.97 -11.19
N CYS A 53 -9.77 17.87 -11.79
CA CYS A 53 -9.41 17.44 -13.13
C CYS A 53 -10.40 17.87 -14.24
N ALA A 54 -11.47 18.58 -13.90
CA ALA A 54 -12.56 18.94 -14.81
C ALA A 54 -13.15 17.73 -15.58
N VAL A 55 -13.24 16.57 -14.92
CA VAL A 55 -13.82 15.34 -15.47
C VAL A 55 -15.21 15.11 -14.89
N PRO A 56 -16.20 14.67 -15.68
CA PRO A 56 -17.46 14.18 -15.13
C PRO A 56 -17.23 13.04 -14.12
N VAL A 57 -17.83 13.15 -12.93
CA VAL A 57 -17.64 12.18 -11.84
C VAL A 57 -17.88 10.73 -12.28
N GLU A 58 -18.92 10.49 -13.09
CA GLU A 58 -19.23 9.14 -13.58
C GLU A 58 -18.21 8.60 -14.59
N GLN A 59 -17.60 9.48 -15.39
CA GLN A 59 -16.50 9.09 -16.29
C GLN A 59 -15.26 8.72 -15.48
N CYS A 60 -14.95 9.50 -14.44
CA CYS A 60 -13.88 9.15 -13.51
C CYS A 60 -14.13 7.79 -12.86
N LYS A 61 -15.32 7.58 -12.29
CA LYS A 61 -15.65 6.32 -11.61
C LYS A 61 -15.52 5.13 -12.56
N SER A 62 -16.00 5.26 -13.80
CA SER A 62 -15.87 4.22 -14.81
C SER A 62 -14.41 3.89 -15.12
N ALA A 63 -13.56 4.91 -15.32
CA ALA A 63 -12.14 4.72 -15.57
C ALA A 63 -11.42 4.03 -14.39
N ARG A 64 -11.66 4.51 -13.17
CA ARG A 64 -11.06 3.97 -11.95
C ARG A 64 -11.54 2.57 -11.60
N HIS A 65 -12.82 2.29 -11.82
CA HIS A 65 -13.39 0.94 -11.70
C HIS A 65 -12.68 -0.06 -12.63
N ALA A 66 -12.51 0.30 -13.92
CA ALA A 66 -11.86 -0.56 -14.89
C ALA A 66 -10.39 -0.87 -14.54
N ILE A 67 -9.65 0.13 -14.04
CA ILE A 67 -8.27 -0.06 -13.56
C ILE A 67 -8.26 -1.01 -12.35
N CYS A 68 -9.11 -0.78 -11.36
CA CYS A 68 -9.21 -1.64 -10.18
C CYS A 68 -9.57 -3.08 -10.55
N MET A 69 -10.52 -3.30 -11.47
CA MET A 69 -10.89 -4.65 -11.92
C MET A 69 -9.75 -5.37 -12.64
N THR A 70 -8.93 -4.64 -13.39
CA THR A 70 -7.72 -5.20 -14.03
C THR A 70 -6.70 -5.63 -12.99
N GLN A 71 -6.49 -4.81 -11.95
CA GLN A 71 -5.60 -5.14 -10.83
C GLN A 71 -6.12 -6.33 -10.01
N ALA A 72 -7.43 -6.37 -9.72
CA ALA A 72 -8.08 -7.50 -9.04
C ALA A 72 -7.90 -8.80 -9.82
N THR A 73 -8.10 -8.78 -11.14
CA THR A 73 -7.91 -9.95 -12.00
C THR A 73 -6.45 -10.40 -12.00
N THR A 74 -5.52 -9.44 -12.07
CA THR A 74 -4.07 -9.73 -12.00
C THR A 74 -3.71 -10.39 -10.67
N ALA A 75 -4.19 -9.83 -9.56
CA ALA A 75 -3.98 -10.37 -8.23
C ALA A 75 -4.46 -11.82 -8.09
N GLN A 76 -5.66 -12.11 -8.61
CA GLN A 76 -6.22 -13.45 -8.58
C GLN A 76 -5.44 -14.43 -9.46
N ASN A 77 -4.97 -14.00 -10.63
CA ASN A 77 -4.10 -14.80 -11.49
C ASN A 77 -2.73 -15.09 -10.84
N GLU A 78 -2.26 -14.22 -9.95
CA GLU A 78 -1.06 -14.43 -9.13
C GLU A 78 -1.31 -15.38 -7.92
N GLY A 79 -2.52 -15.92 -7.78
CA GLY A 79 -2.90 -16.84 -6.70
C GLY A 79 -3.40 -16.15 -5.42
N ARG A 80 -3.72 -14.84 -5.48
CA ARG A 80 -4.23 -14.09 -4.32
C ARG A 80 -5.75 -14.19 -4.23
N THR A 81 -6.28 -14.21 -3.00
CA THR A 81 -7.71 -14.40 -2.75
C THR A 81 -8.34 -13.09 -2.27
N TYR A 82 -9.54 -12.80 -2.78
CA TYR A 82 -10.34 -11.66 -2.33
C TYR A 82 -10.77 -11.85 -0.88
N SER A 83 -10.56 -10.82 -0.06
CA SER A 83 -10.90 -10.78 1.36
C SER A 83 -11.76 -9.55 1.66
N SER A 84 -13.08 -9.76 1.72
CA SER A 84 -14.04 -8.70 2.00
C SER A 84 -13.82 -8.02 3.36
N GLY A 85 -13.31 -8.76 4.34
CA GLY A 85 -12.98 -8.24 5.68
C GLY A 85 -11.93 -7.13 5.68
N ASN A 86 -11.09 -7.03 4.63
CA ASN A 86 -10.05 -6.01 4.51
C ASN A 86 -10.51 -4.78 3.70
N VAL A 87 -11.69 -4.85 3.05
CA VAL A 87 -12.13 -3.82 2.11
C VAL A 87 -12.39 -2.48 2.79
N GLN A 88 -13.09 -2.47 3.93
CA GLN A 88 -13.43 -1.21 4.58
C GLN A 88 -12.18 -0.41 4.97
N ALA A 89 -11.13 -1.09 5.45
CA ALA A 89 -9.86 -0.44 5.77
C ALA A 89 -9.18 0.19 4.54
N CYS A 90 -9.26 -0.47 3.39
CA CYS A 90 -8.79 0.11 2.12
C CYS A 90 -9.62 1.33 1.72
N ILE A 91 -10.95 1.24 1.72
CA ILE A 91 -11.83 2.36 1.38
C ILE A 91 -11.57 3.57 2.28
N ASP A 92 -11.41 3.36 3.59
CA ASP A 92 -11.10 4.43 4.54
C ASP A 92 -9.73 5.07 4.26
N LYS A 93 -8.75 4.28 3.80
CA LYS A 93 -7.42 4.77 3.40
C LYS A 93 -7.45 5.56 2.11
N GLU A 94 -8.18 5.09 1.09
CA GLU A 94 -8.37 5.82 -0.16
C GLU A 94 -9.08 7.15 0.10
N HIS A 95 -10.16 7.14 0.90
CA HIS A 95 -10.83 8.36 1.31
C HIS A 95 -9.86 9.35 1.97
N ALA A 96 -9.07 8.91 2.95
CA ALA A 96 -8.09 9.75 3.63
C ALA A 96 -6.95 10.22 2.70
N LEU A 97 -6.57 9.42 1.71
CA LEU A 97 -5.53 9.74 0.74
C LEU A 97 -5.96 10.89 -0.18
N TYR A 98 -7.15 10.77 -0.79
CA TYR A 98 -7.63 11.74 -1.78
C TYR A 98 -8.12 13.07 -1.19
N LEU A 99 -8.18 13.18 0.14
CA LEU A 99 -8.34 14.45 0.85
C LEU A 99 -7.02 15.22 1.04
N LYS A 100 -5.86 14.63 0.72
CA LYS A 100 -4.55 15.28 0.88
C LYS A 100 -4.19 16.12 -0.34
N THR A 101 -3.44 17.19 -0.11
CA THR A 101 -2.80 17.98 -1.16
C THR A 101 -1.52 18.62 -0.60
N PRO A 102 -0.33 18.23 -1.10
CA PRO A 102 -0.08 17.18 -2.09
C PRO A 102 -0.28 15.76 -1.50
N ILE A 103 -0.44 14.75 -2.35
CA ILE A 103 -0.33 13.34 -1.97
C ILE A 103 1.14 12.92 -2.12
N THR A 104 1.81 12.60 -1.02
CA THR A 104 3.22 12.19 -1.05
C THR A 104 3.37 10.71 -1.48
N PRO A 105 4.57 10.27 -1.93
CA PRO A 105 4.83 8.85 -2.20
C PRO A 105 4.60 7.96 -0.98
N LYS A 106 4.86 8.48 0.23
CA LYS A 106 4.57 7.76 1.46
C LYS A 106 3.07 7.55 1.64
N ASP A 107 2.26 8.56 1.35
CA ASP A 107 0.80 8.44 1.48
C ASP A 107 0.24 7.38 0.53
N GLN A 108 0.75 7.32 -0.70
CA GLN A 108 0.39 6.28 -1.68
C GLN A 108 0.82 4.90 -1.20
N ALA A 109 2.08 4.74 -0.79
CA ALA A 109 2.59 3.46 -0.31
C ALA A 109 1.80 2.92 0.90
N ASP A 110 1.39 3.81 1.82
CA ASP A 110 0.58 3.43 2.99
C ASP A 110 -0.85 3.00 2.58
N ALA A 111 -1.45 3.65 1.57
CA ALA A 111 -2.75 3.25 1.03
C ALA A 111 -2.66 1.94 0.25
N ASP A 112 -1.65 1.80 -0.62
CA ASP A 112 -1.37 0.60 -1.40
C ASP A 112 -1.14 -0.62 -0.49
N ASP A 113 -0.31 -0.54 0.56
CA ASP A 113 -0.12 -1.67 1.49
C ASP A 113 -1.44 -2.11 2.13
N THR A 114 -2.31 -1.15 2.46
CA THR A 114 -3.61 -1.47 3.05
C THR A 114 -4.54 -2.11 2.02
N CYS A 115 -4.59 -1.55 0.81
CA CYS A 115 -5.48 -2.00 -0.26
C CYS A 115 -5.05 -3.31 -0.91
N GLU A 116 -3.76 -3.60 -0.96
CA GLU A 116 -3.26 -4.90 -1.44
C GLU A 116 -3.72 -6.05 -0.53
N ARG A 117 -4.04 -5.80 0.74
CA ARG A 117 -4.62 -6.82 1.64
C ARG A 117 -6.04 -7.23 1.26
N VAL A 118 -6.73 -6.47 0.42
CA VAL A 118 -8.02 -6.89 -0.16
C VAL A 118 -7.82 -8.13 -1.03
N PHE A 119 -6.66 -8.28 -1.67
CA PHE A 119 -6.27 -9.48 -2.41
C PHE A 119 -5.02 -10.08 -1.79
N GLN A 120 -5.22 -10.93 -0.79
CA GLN A 120 -4.15 -11.47 0.02
C GLN A 120 -3.62 -12.79 -0.54
N GLY A 121 -2.30 -12.95 -0.56
CA GLY A 121 -1.67 -14.23 -0.84
C GLY A 121 -1.86 -15.24 0.30
N SER A 122 -1.76 -16.52 -0.02
CA SER A 122 -1.94 -17.62 0.94
C SER A 122 -0.66 -18.40 1.22
N VAL A 123 0.48 -17.97 0.69
CA VAL A 123 1.75 -18.69 0.85
C VAL A 123 2.25 -18.53 2.29
N ALA A 124 2.33 -19.64 3.02
CA ALA A 124 2.85 -19.67 4.38
C ALA A 124 4.35 -19.37 4.44
N ALA A 125 4.86 -19.01 5.63
CA ALA A 125 6.28 -18.82 5.85
C ALA A 125 7.09 -20.06 5.44
N GLY A 126 8.21 -19.85 4.73
CA GLY A 126 9.04 -20.88 4.11
C GLY A 126 8.57 -21.32 2.72
N GLY A 127 7.36 -20.96 2.29
CA GLY A 127 6.86 -21.24 0.95
C GLY A 127 7.47 -20.31 -0.12
N PRO A 128 7.48 -20.73 -1.40
CA PRO A 128 8.06 -19.96 -2.49
C PRO A 128 7.21 -18.74 -2.84
N CYS A 129 7.85 -17.64 -3.23
CA CYS A 129 7.19 -16.42 -3.66
C CYS A 129 8.03 -15.67 -4.68
N ALA A 130 7.36 -14.86 -5.49
CA ALA A 130 7.95 -13.92 -6.44
C ALA A 130 7.88 -12.47 -5.91
N ASN A 131 6.90 -12.16 -5.06
CA ASN A 131 6.73 -10.84 -4.45
C ASN A 131 6.02 -10.95 -3.09
N ASP A 132 6.10 -9.90 -2.28
CA ASP A 132 5.57 -9.84 -0.91
C ASP A 132 4.07 -10.18 -0.84
N ARG A 133 3.31 -9.81 -1.88
CA ARG A 133 1.84 -9.91 -1.89
C ARG A 133 1.34 -11.35 -2.01
N GLN A 134 2.21 -12.29 -2.42
CA GLN A 134 1.89 -13.72 -2.44
C GLN A 134 1.96 -14.36 -1.06
N CYS A 135 2.64 -13.71 -0.11
CA CYS A 135 2.79 -14.23 1.24
C CYS A 135 1.55 -13.99 2.09
N ALA A 136 1.27 -14.92 3.00
CA ALA A 136 0.17 -14.82 3.95
C ALA A 136 0.46 -13.77 5.04
N GLY A 137 -0.59 -13.10 5.51
CA GLY A 137 -0.50 -12.17 6.63
C GLY A 137 0.32 -10.92 6.32
N THR A 138 1.35 -10.69 7.12
CA THR A 138 2.33 -9.60 7.00
C THR A 138 3.72 -10.12 6.61
N ALA A 139 3.81 -11.38 6.20
CA ALA A 139 5.06 -11.95 5.70
C ALA A 139 5.47 -11.25 4.40
N ILE A 140 6.78 -11.20 4.17
CA ILE A 140 7.39 -10.60 2.99
C ILE A 140 8.14 -11.65 2.20
N CYS A 141 8.31 -11.40 0.92
CA CYS A 141 9.03 -12.25 0.00
C CYS A 141 10.47 -11.78 -0.14
N THR A 142 11.39 -12.50 0.49
CA THR A 142 12.82 -12.22 0.36
C THR A 142 13.53 -13.50 0.03
N LYS A 143 14.52 -13.44 -0.86
CA LYS A 143 15.31 -14.63 -1.24
C LYS A 143 14.42 -15.75 -1.82
N GLY A 144 13.33 -15.38 -2.50
CA GLY A 144 12.38 -16.30 -3.14
C GLY A 144 11.46 -17.07 -2.19
N ALA A 145 11.44 -16.72 -0.90
CA ALA A 145 10.59 -17.38 0.08
C ALA A 145 9.90 -16.39 1.02
N CYS A 146 8.69 -16.75 1.46
CA CYS A 146 7.93 -15.97 2.42
C CYS A 146 8.55 -16.09 3.81
N GLY A 147 8.74 -14.98 4.50
CA GLY A 147 9.21 -14.95 5.88
C GLY A 147 8.56 -13.84 6.66
N ASN A 148 8.42 -14.03 7.97
CA ASN A 148 7.96 -12.97 8.86
C ASN A 148 9.00 -11.84 8.84
N LYS A 149 8.55 -10.60 8.66
CA LYS A 149 9.45 -9.45 8.62
C LYS A 149 10.19 -9.30 9.96
N VAL A 150 11.51 -9.45 9.93
CA VAL A 150 12.41 -9.28 11.08
C VAL A 150 13.45 -8.23 10.73
N SER A 151 13.53 -7.19 11.55
CA SER A 151 14.55 -6.14 11.40
C SER A 151 15.89 -6.60 11.96
N LYS A 152 16.98 -6.33 11.22
CA LYS A 152 18.36 -6.68 11.59
C LYS A 152 19.25 -5.45 11.60
N ASN A 153 20.12 -5.34 12.60
CA ASN A 153 21.04 -4.22 12.71
C ASN A 153 22.29 -4.45 11.85
N PRO A 154 23.06 -3.38 11.54
CA PRO A 154 24.37 -3.53 10.91
C PRO A 154 25.27 -4.53 11.68
N GLY A 155 25.86 -5.47 10.94
CA GLY A 155 26.68 -6.56 11.47
C GLY A 155 25.93 -7.86 11.79
N ASP A 156 24.60 -7.83 11.93
CA ASP A 156 23.78 -9.02 12.18
C ASP A 156 23.73 -9.93 10.95
N PHE A 157 23.52 -11.23 11.19
CA PHE A 157 23.20 -12.16 10.12
C PHE A 157 21.80 -11.90 9.55
N CYS A 158 21.70 -11.93 8.23
CA CYS A 158 20.49 -11.60 7.48
C CYS A 158 20.15 -12.66 6.41
N GLY A 159 20.68 -13.88 6.55
CA GLY A 159 20.56 -14.94 5.56
C GLY A 159 19.17 -15.55 5.42
N ASN A 160 18.28 -15.38 6.40
CA ASN A 160 16.98 -16.06 6.38
C ASN A 160 15.91 -15.26 5.61
N PRO A 161 14.87 -15.92 5.09
CA PRO A 161 13.69 -15.26 4.56
C PRO A 161 13.00 -14.39 5.63
N GLY A 162 12.51 -13.22 5.25
CA GLY A 162 11.88 -12.24 6.13
C GLY A 162 12.85 -11.28 6.83
N GLU A 163 14.16 -11.54 6.79
CA GLU A 163 15.15 -10.68 7.44
C GLU A 163 15.49 -9.47 6.56
N VAL A 164 15.30 -8.26 7.11
CA VAL A 164 15.55 -6.97 6.45
C VAL A 164 16.50 -6.15 7.30
N CYS A 165 17.55 -5.63 6.69
CA CYS A 165 18.54 -4.79 7.36
C CYS A 165 18.01 -3.36 7.57
N THR A 166 18.33 -2.76 8.72
CA THR A 166 17.92 -1.40 9.10
C THR A 166 19.11 -0.44 9.09
N ASN A 167 18.89 0.83 9.46
CA ASN A 167 19.96 1.81 9.64
C ASN A 167 20.86 1.98 8.40
N ASP A 168 20.25 2.07 7.22
CA ASP A 168 20.94 2.32 5.95
C ASP A 168 21.99 1.25 5.61
N SER A 169 21.58 -0.01 5.79
CA SER A 169 22.38 -1.19 5.45
C SER A 169 21.59 -2.17 4.59
N TYR A 170 22.29 -3.01 3.85
CA TYR A 170 21.72 -4.06 3.01
C TYR A 170 22.28 -5.42 3.42
N CYS A 171 21.57 -6.49 3.04
CA CYS A 171 22.03 -7.85 3.32
C CYS A 171 23.05 -8.28 2.27
N SER A 172 24.29 -8.54 2.68
CA SER A 172 25.35 -8.92 1.75
C SER A 172 25.11 -10.28 1.10
N VAL A 173 25.59 -10.44 -0.14
CA VAL A 173 25.58 -11.73 -0.85
C VAL A 173 26.71 -12.67 -0.42
N THR A 174 27.66 -12.18 0.40
CA THR A 174 28.77 -12.98 0.94
C THR A 174 28.27 -13.95 1.98
N VAL A 175 28.68 -15.22 1.93
CA VAL A 175 28.30 -16.22 2.94
C VAL A 175 29.35 -16.27 4.06
N PRO A 176 28.95 -16.16 5.34
CA PRO A 176 27.59 -15.94 5.83
C PRO A 176 27.09 -14.49 5.64
N ALA A 177 25.85 -14.35 5.15
CA ALA A 177 25.25 -13.06 4.81
C ALA A 177 25.04 -12.19 6.04
N LYS A 178 25.49 -10.93 5.97
CA LYS A 178 25.39 -9.96 7.06
C LYS A 178 24.88 -8.62 6.57
N CYS A 179 24.22 -7.87 7.46
CA CYS A 179 23.86 -6.49 7.21
C CYS A 179 25.13 -5.63 7.13
N VAL A 180 25.41 -5.05 5.98
CA VAL A 180 26.57 -4.19 5.73
C VAL A 180 26.11 -2.79 5.29
N PRO A 181 26.86 -1.73 5.61
CA PRO A 181 26.47 -0.37 5.25
C PRO A 181 26.22 -0.20 3.76
N ASN A 182 25.22 0.61 3.41
CA ASN A 182 24.96 1.02 2.05
C ASN A 182 26.16 1.77 1.44
N ALA A 183 26.25 1.71 0.11
CA ALA A 183 27.30 2.38 -0.65
C ALA A 183 27.21 3.91 -0.49
N THR A 184 28.37 4.52 -0.28
CA THR A 184 28.54 5.97 -0.18
C THR A 184 28.80 6.60 -1.54
N GLN A 185 28.84 7.93 -1.61
CA GLN A 185 28.96 8.65 -2.88
C GLN A 185 30.20 8.22 -3.68
N GLY A 186 30.00 7.97 -4.97
CA GLY A 186 31.06 7.54 -5.89
C GLY A 186 31.37 6.04 -5.83
N GLN A 187 30.82 5.29 -4.87
CA GLN A 187 30.95 3.83 -4.83
C GLN A 187 29.99 3.16 -5.82
N THR A 188 30.34 1.94 -6.21
CA THR A 188 29.51 1.11 -7.09
C THR A 188 28.21 0.72 -6.40
N CYS A 189 27.12 0.69 -7.17
CA CYS A 189 25.81 0.25 -6.72
C CYS A 189 25.13 -0.61 -7.78
N ASN A 190 24.17 -1.43 -7.34
CA ASN A 190 23.30 -2.25 -8.18
C ASN A 190 22.07 -2.67 -7.35
N THR A 191 21.36 -3.71 -7.79
CA THR A 191 20.19 -4.25 -7.07
C THR A 191 20.52 -4.88 -5.72
N ASP A 192 21.76 -5.34 -5.53
CA ASP A 192 22.23 -5.97 -4.30
C ASP A 192 23.01 -5.01 -3.40
N VAL A 193 23.62 -3.97 -3.99
CA VAL A 193 24.41 -2.94 -3.29
C VAL A 193 23.67 -1.60 -3.41
N LEU A 194 22.94 -1.25 -2.37
CA LEU A 194 22.12 -0.05 -2.32
C LEU A 194 22.93 1.19 -1.94
N CYS A 195 22.57 2.35 -2.47
CA CYS A 195 23.15 3.63 -2.08
C CYS A 195 22.57 4.13 -0.75
N SER A 196 23.38 4.86 0.01
CA SER A 196 23.01 5.42 1.30
C SER A 196 21.87 6.44 1.16
N ALA A 197 20.69 6.10 1.70
CA ALA A 197 19.54 7.01 1.77
C ALA A 197 19.71 8.05 2.88
N ASN A 198 20.56 7.78 3.88
CA ASN A 198 20.82 8.67 5.01
C ASN A 198 22.02 9.61 4.82
N ALA A 199 22.74 9.50 3.69
CA ALA A 199 23.76 10.47 3.31
C ALA A 199 23.17 11.89 3.20
N THR A 200 24.04 12.90 3.22
CA THR A 200 23.64 14.31 3.04
C THR A 200 24.44 14.91 1.88
N PRO A 201 23.84 15.09 0.68
CA PRO A 201 22.47 14.70 0.31
C PRO A 201 22.27 13.18 0.24
N SER A 202 21.02 12.70 0.28
CA SER A 202 20.69 11.29 0.04
C SER A 202 21.20 10.85 -1.33
N LEU A 203 21.48 9.55 -1.51
CA LEU A 203 22.09 9.03 -2.73
C LEU A 203 21.14 8.09 -3.49
N ARG A 204 21.30 8.07 -4.81
CA ARG A 204 20.65 7.16 -5.76
C ARG A 204 21.67 6.44 -6.63
N CYS A 205 21.29 5.30 -7.19
CA CYS A 205 22.16 4.54 -8.09
C CYS A 205 21.99 5.00 -9.55
N VAL A 206 23.01 5.60 -10.14
CA VAL A 206 23.00 6.10 -11.52
C VAL A 206 24.12 5.46 -12.30
N VAL A 207 23.77 4.66 -13.32
CA VAL A 207 24.74 3.98 -14.18
C VAL A 207 25.77 3.19 -13.34
N GLY A 208 25.29 2.53 -12.29
CA GLY A 208 26.11 1.71 -11.40
C GLY A 208 26.94 2.46 -10.37
N VAL A 209 26.74 3.78 -10.18
CA VAL A 209 27.47 4.59 -9.19
C VAL A 209 26.52 5.40 -8.31
N CYS A 210 26.81 5.48 -7.01
CA CYS A 210 26.03 6.29 -6.09
C CYS A 210 26.27 7.78 -6.30
N GLN A 211 25.21 8.51 -6.64
CA GLN A 211 25.20 9.95 -6.87
C GLN A 211 24.13 10.62 -6.01
N PRO A 212 24.28 11.91 -5.66
CA PRO A 212 23.22 12.68 -5.01
C PRO A 212 21.88 12.57 -5.72
N VAL A 213 20.80 12.41 -4.96
CA VAL A 213 19.41 12.59 -5.44
C VAL A 213 19.20 13.98 -6.05
N GLN A 214 18.15 14.11 -6.84
CA GLN A 214 17.78 15.37 -7.47
C GLN A 214 17.02 16.26 -6.49
N PRO A 215 17.29 17.58 -6.47
CA PRO A 215 16.48 18.53 -5.73
C PRO A 215 15.12 18.74 -6.40
N ALA A 216 14.24 19.51 -5.77
CA ALA A 216 12.98 19.97 -6.35
C ALA A 216 13.19 20.59 -7.75
N GLY A 217 12.34 20.22 -8.72
CA GLY A 217 12.44 20.59 -10.13
C GLY A 217 13.52 19.85 -10.93
N GLY A 218 14.37 19.05 -10.28
CA GLY A 218 15.39 18.25 -10.95
C GLY A 218 14.78 17.10 -11.77
N LYS A 219 15.45 16.70 -12.85
CA LYS A 219 14.95 15.65 -13.76
C LYS A 219 15.03 14.26 -13.15
N CYS A 220 13.94 13.52 -13.18
CA CYS A 220 13.81 12.19 -12.59
C CYS A 220 13.17 11.21 -13.57
N PHE A 221 13.26 9.92 -13.27
CA PHE A 221 12.51 8.86 -13.95
C PHE A 221 11.67 8.05 -12.96
N VAL A 222 12.12 7.99 -11.70
CA VAL A 222 11.45 7.29 -10.61
C VAL A 222 11.56 8.09 -9.30
N ASN A 223 10.68 7.84 -8.33
CA ASN A 223 10.71 8.54 -7.04
C ASN A 223 12.05 8.43 -6.31
N SER A 224 12.78 7.32 -6.47
CA SER A 224 14.12 7.16 -5.87
C SER A 224 15.17 8.09 -6.45
N ASP A 225 14.88 8.79 -7.56
CA ASP A 225 15.78 9.80 -8.10
C ASP A 225 15.74 11.09 -7.30
N CYS A 226 14.68 11.33 -6.54
CA CYS A 226 14.35 12.60 -5.94
C CYS A 226 14.68 12.68 -4.45
N ASP A 227 14.88 13.89 -3.93
CA ASP A 227 15.16 14.10 -2.51
C ASP A 227 13.96 13.68 -1.64
N PRO A 228 14.11 12.64 -0.79
CA PRO A 228 13.00 12.11 0.00
C PRO A 228 12.48 13.08 1.07
N LYS A 229 13.23 14.15 1.37
CA LYS A 229 12.87 15.16 2.39
C LYS A 229 12.29 16.42 1.79
N ALA A 230 12.74 16.82 0.59
CA ALA A 230 12.36 18.09 -0.02
C ALA A 230 11.34 17.93 -1.15
N ALA A 231 11.49 16.92 -2.01
CA ALA A 231 10.66 16.71 -3.19
C ALA A 231 10.63 15.22 -3.54
N PRO A 232 9.97 14.36 -2.74
CA PRO A 232 10.13 12.91 -2.81
C PRO A 232 9.49 12.26 -4.04
N TYR A 233 8.71 13.00 -4.82
CA TYR A 233 7.89 12.46 -5.91
C TYR A 233 8.48 12.80 -7.27
N CYS A 234 8.60 11.82 -8.14
CA CYS A 234 8.92 12.05 -9.54
C CYS A 234 7.62 12.23 -10.33
N ASP A 235 7.29 13.47 -10.69
CA ASP A 235 6.11 13.79 -11.47
C ASP A 235 6.36 13.55 -12.95
N VAL A 236 6.08 12.32 -13.37
CA VAL A 236 6.19 11.88 -14.77
C VAL A 236 5.16 12.57 -15.68
N ASP A 237 4.04 12.99 -15.10
CA ASP A 237 2.94 13.66 -15.80
C ASP A 237 3.19 15.17 -15.96
N ASN A 238 4.09 15.75 -15.15
CA ASN A 238 4.52 17.14 -15.18
C ASN A 238 5.95 17.31 -15.73
N GLY A 239 6.33 16.46 -16.70
CA GLY A 239 7.59 16.62 -17.43
C GLY A 239 8.81 16.01 -16.74
N ASN A 240 8.60 14.97 -15.93
CA ASN A 240 9.65 14.17 -15.30
C ASN A 240 10.53 14.99 -14.35
N VAL A 241 9.89 15.65 -13.38
CA VAL A 241 10.57 16.52 -12.40
C VAL A 241 10.25 16.09 -10.96
N CYS A 242 11.19 16.34 -10.05
CA CYS A 242 10.99 16.07 -8.63
C CYS A 242 10.11 17.14 -7.97
N ASP A 243 8.98 16.73 -7.40
CA ASP A 243 7.99 17.59 -6.73
C ASP A 243 7.67 17.07 -5.32
N ASP A 244 6.92 17.85 -4.55
CA ASP A 244 6.55 17.52 -3.17
C ASP A 244 5.48 16.41 -3.06
N GLY A 245 4.79 16.12 -4.17
CA GLY A 245 3.82 15.03 -4.30
C GLY A 245 2.84 15.28 -5.44
N ILE A 246 1.85 14.41 -5.56
CA ILE A 246 0.79 14.54 -6.55
C ILE A 246 -0.14 15.70 -6.17
N ARG A 247 -0.41 16.57 -7.14
CA ARG A 247 -1.38 17.67 -7.05
C ARG A 247 -2.33 17.59 -8.23
N PHE A 248 -3.59 17.30 -7.95
CA PHE A 248 -4.63 17.31 -8.97
C PHE A 248 -4.97 18.75 -9.36
N ALA A 249 -4.81 19.05 -10.63
CA ALA A 249 -5.18 20.33 -11.22
C ALA A 249 -5.49 20.14 -12.70
N ILE A 250 -6.36 20.99 -13.25
CA ILE A 250 -6.74 20.95 -14.67
C ILE A 250 -5.52 21.07 -15.60
N SER A 251 -4.46 21.77 -15.15
CA SER A 251 -3.20 21.91 -15.89
C SER A 251 -2.38 20.61 -15.94
N ASN A 252 -2.57 19.67 -15.01
CA ASN A 252 -1.87 18.39 -15.00
C ASN A 252 -2.63 17.34 -15.82
N LYS A 253 -2.59 17.52 -17.16
CA LYS A 253 -3.35 16.70 -18.11
C LYS A 253 -2.94 15.23 -18.08
N GLY A 254 -1.65 14.93 -17.92
CA GLY A 254 -1.14 13.56 -17.83
C GLY A 254 -1.80 12.82 -16.68
N LEU A 255 -1.70 13.39 -15.47
CA LEU A 255 -2.30 12.82 -14.27
C LEU A 255 -3.82 12.66 -14.41
N CYS A 256 -4.51 13.71 -14.84
CA CYS A 256 -5.97 13.69 -14.96
C CYS A 256 -6.49 12.73 -16.05
N SER A 257 -5.67 12.36 -17.04
CA SER A 257 -6.05 11.36 -18.04
C SER A 257 -6.29 9.97 -17.44
N HIS A 258 -5.57 9.62 -16.36
CA HIS A 258 -5.77 8.38 -15.60
C HIS A 258 -7.10 8.31 -14.85
N TYR A 259 -7.84 9.42 -14.81
CA TYR A 259 -9.14 9.56 -14.17
C TYR A 259 -10.23 9.91 -15.19
N GLY A 260 -10.02 9.60 -16.47
CA GLY A 260 -11.00 9.84 -17.54
C GLY A 260 -10.93 11.24 -18.15
N GLY A 261 -9.90 12.02 -17.85
CA GLY A 261 -9.64 13.29 -18.53
C GLY A 261 -9.34 13.09 -20.02
N SER A 262 -9.97 13.90 -20.86
CA SER A 262 -9.72 13.93 -22.31
C SER A 262 -9.47 15.39 -22.72
N LEU A 263 -8.24 15.88 -22.51
CA LEU A 263 -7.81 17.23 -22.89
C LEU A 263 -6.37 17.27 -23.36
#